data_AF-A0A7X2IVI2-F1
#
_entry.id   AF-A0A7X2IVI2-F1
#
_cell.length_a   1.000
_cell.length_b   1.000
_cell.length_c   1.000
_cell.angle_alpha   90.00
_cell.angle_beta   90.00
_cell.angle_gamma   90.00
#
_symmetry.space_group_name_H-M   'P 1'
#
loop_
_entity.id
_entity.type
_entity.pdbx_description
1 polymer ?
#
loop_
_entity_poly.entity_id
_entity_poly.type
_entity_poly.pdbx_seq_one_letter_code
_entity_poly.pdbx_strand_id
1 'polypeptide(L)'
;MERHTFLFEIATKQMIEFLEPAYAAWVEESKRDDEICGGPQDDLAMAGYPALDRLVEAPGLMQLVLGYLQKDFLEKLTWDGSSEIWYWLDDVTGCDASDQLVRLSGVCYSKR
;
A
#
# COMPACT_ATOMS: atom_id res chain seq x y z
N MET A 1 17.99 -13.09 -9.94
CA MET A 1 16.73 -13.11 -9.17
C MET A 1 15.65 -13.66 -10.08
N GLU A 2 14.80 -14.54 -9.58
CA GLU A 2 13.68 -15.12 -10.31
C GLU A 2 12.42 -14.28 -10.06
N ARG A 3 11.65 -14.01 -11.12
CA ARG A 3 10.43 -13.19 -11.05
C ARG A 3 9.23 -14.09 -10.74
N HIS A 4 8.42 -13.67 -9.78
CA HIS A 4 7.19 -14.35 -9.38
C HIS A 4 6.04 -13.36 -9.27
N THR A 5 4.85 -13.90 -9.08
CA THR A 5 3.66 -13.16 -8.66
C THR A 5 3.32 -13.55 -7.24
N PHE A 6 2.96 -12.58 -6.41
CA PHE A 6 2.41 -12.85 -5.08
C PHE A 6 0.91 -12.57 -5.06
N LEU A 7 0.23 -13.28 -4.15
CA LEU A 7 -1.12 -13.00 -3.72
C LEU A 7 -1.09 -12.86 -2.20
N PHE A 8 -1.64 -11.78 -1.68
CA PHE A 8 -1.74 -11.50 -0.25
C PHE A 8 -3.20 -11.22 0.10
N GLU A 9 -3.69 -11.85 1.16
CA GLU A 9 -5.06 -11.66 1.64
C GLU A 9 -5.01 -11.23 3.11
N ILE A 10 -5.77 -10.20 3.44
CA ILE A 10 -5.85 -9.67 4.80
C ILE A 10 -7.27 -9.19 5.08
N ALA A 11 -7.72 -9.35 6.33
CA ALA A 11 -8.99 -8.79 6.76
C ALA A 11 -8.94 -7.26 6.65
N THR A 12 -9.97 -6.64 6.06
CA THR A 12 -10.01 -5.20 5.80
C THR A 12 -9.75 -4.38 7.06
N LYS A 13 -10.35 -4.79 8.17
CA LYS A 13 -10.13 -4.16 9.48
C LYS A 13 -8.67 -4.21 9.92
N GLN A 14 -8.00 -5.35 9.79
CA GLN A 14 -6.60 -5.50 10.19
C GLN A 14 -5.66 -4.67 9.31
N MET A 15 -5.93 -4.62 8.00
CA MET A 15 -5.18 -3.79 7.09
C MET A 15 -5.31 -2.31 7.44
N ILE A 16 -6.53 -1.82 7.70
CA ILE A 16 -6.74 -0.43 8.14
C ILE A 16 -5.98 -0.17 9.43
N GLU A 17 -6.13 -1.01 10.46
CA GLU A 17 -5.45 -0.86 11.74
C GLU A 17 -3.91 -0.79 11.61
N PHE A 18 -3.33 -1.57 10.70
CA PHE A 18 -1.89 -1.59 10.49
C PHE A 18 -1.40 -0.41 9.64
N LEU A 19 -2.17 -0.03 8.62
CA LEU A 19 -1.77 0.96 7.62
C LEU A 19 -2.07 2.41 8.05
N GLU A 20 -3.07 2.62 8.91
CA GLU A 20 -3.53 3.95 9.34
C GLU A 20 -2.40 4.86 9.83
N PRO A 21 -1.47 4.42 10.69
CA PRO A 21 -0.42 5.31 11.17
C PRO A 21 0.52 5.77 10.06
N ALA A 22 0.88 4.86 9.14
CA ALA A 22 1.76 5.16 8.02
C ALA A 22 1.05 6.07 7.00
N TYR A 23 -0.23 5.78 6.72
CA TYR A 23 -1.03 6.59 5.81
C TYR A 23 -1.25 8.01 6.33
N ALA A 24 -1.60 8.17 7.61
CA ALA A 24 -1.80 9.50 8.19
C ALA A 24 -0.53 10.36 8.11
N ALA A 25 0.63 9.79 8.43
CA ALA A 25 1.91 10.48 8.34
C ALA A 25 2.25 10.89 6.89
N TRP A 26 2.02 9.97 5.95
CA TRP A 26 2.25 10.23 4.52
C TRP A 26 1.32 11.33 3.99
N VAL A 27 0.02 11.31 4.32
CA VAL A 27 -0.95 12.34 3.92
C VAL A 27 -0.56 13.73 4.44
N GLU A 28 -0.05 13.83 5.68
CA GLU A 28 0.43 15.11 6.21
C GLU A 28 1.65 15.65 5.46
N GLU A 29 2.55 14.77 5.01
CA GLU A 29 3.67 15.16 4.14
C GLU A 29 3.17 15.58 2.75
N SER A 30 2.34 14.77 2.10
CA SER A 30 1.84 15.04 0.75
C SER A 30 1.02 16.33 0.67
N LYS A 31 0.22 16.65 1.69
CA LYS A 31 -0.51 17.93 1.73
C LYS A 31 0.43 19.15 1.78
N ARG A 32 1.54 19.05 2.52
CA ARG A 32 2.55 20.12 2.55
C ARG A 32 3.26 20.23 1.21
N ASP A 33 3.53 19.12 0.56
CA ASP A 33 4.13 19.11 -0.78
C ASP A 33 3.18 19.71 -1.84
N ASP A 34 1.88 19.40 -1.78
CA ASP A 34 0.88 20.01 -2.66
C ASP A 34 0.84 21.54 -2.53
N GLU A 35 0.95 22.08 -1.30
CA GLU A 35 1.02 23.52 -1.06
C GLU A 35 2.25 24.16 -1.72
N ILE A 36 3.39 23.47 -1.70
CA ILE A 36 4.65 23.94 -2.29
C ILE A 36 4.62 23.80 -3.82
N CYS A 37 4.05 22.71 -4.34
CA CYS A 37 4.04 22.36 -5.76
C CYS A 37 2.86 22.99 -6.53
N GLY A 38 1.95 23.70 -5.85
CA GLY A 38 0.86 24.45 -6.48
C GLY A 38 -0.41 23.64 -6.73
N GLY A 39 -0.61 22.54 -5.99
CA GLY A 39 -1.83 21.74 -5.98
C GLY A 39 -1.61 20.23 -6.09
N PRO A 40 -2.70 19.45 -6.15
CA PRO A 40 -2.68 17.99 -6.20
C PRO A 40 -1.85 17.43 -7.35
N GLN A 41 -1.01 16.43 -7.06
CA GLN A 41 -0.10 15.84 -8.06
C GLN A 41 -0.56 14.47 -8.61
N ASP A 42 -1.46 13.78 -7.94
CA ASP A 42 -1.97 12.46 -8.35
C ASP A 42 -3.47 12.29 -8.06
N ASP A 43 -4.03 11.13 -8.46
CA ASP A 43 -5.45 10.81 -8.29
C ASP A 43 -5.89 10.77 -6.82
N LEU A 44 -5.00 10.41 -5.90
CA LEU A 44 -5.29 10.34 -4.47
C LEU A 44 -5.36 11.75 -3.85
N ALA A 45 -4.44 12.63 -4.25
CA ALA A 45 -4.44 14.04 -3.89
C ALA A 45 -5.66 14.76 -4.50
N MET A 46 -6.00 14.47 -5.76
CA MET A 46 -7.21 15.01 -6.40
C MET A 46 -8.51 14.55 -5.71
N ALA A 47 -8.51 13.36 -5.11
CA ALA A 47 -9.59 12.87 -4.28
C ALA A 47 -9.62 13.47 -2.86
N GLY A 48 -8.64 14.32 -2.50
CA GLY A 48 -8.57 15.01 -1.22
C GLY A 48 -8.07 14.17 -0.06
N TYR A 49 -7.30 13.10 -0.34
CA TYR A 49 -6.78 12.16 0.65
C TYR A 49 -7.87 11.55 1.55
N PRO A 50 -8.78 10.73 0.99
CA PRO A 50 -9.85 10.07 1.76
C PRO A 50 -9.30 9.22 2.90
N ALA A 51 -10.09 9.00 3.96
CA ALA A 51 -9.73 8.05 5.01
C ALA A 51 -9.63 6.62 4.46
N LEU A 52 -8.79 5.76 5.06
CA LEU A 52 -8.52 4.40 4.58
C LEU A 52 -9.77 3.52 4.48
N ASP A 53 -10.70 3.68 5.41
CA ASP A 53 -11.99 2.97 5.39
C ASP A 53 -12.81 3.30 4.14
N ARG A 54 -12.70 4.51 3.61
CA ARG A 54 -13.33 4.93 2.35
C ARG A 54 -12.57 4.46 1.13
N LEU A 55 -11.25 4.28 1.22
CA LEU A 55 -10.44 3.81 0.10
C LEU A 55 -10.72 2.36 -0.27
N VAL A 56 -11.25 1.55 0.67
CA VAL A 56 -11.73 0.19 0.40
C VAL A 56 -12.82 0.18 -0.68
N GLU A 57 -13.65 1.23 -0.76
CA GLU A 57 -14.68 1.39 -1.79
C GLU A 57 -14.12 1.91 -3.14
N ALA A 58 -12.84 2.26 -3.19
CA ALA A 58 -12.14 2.82 -4.35
C ALA A 58 -10.84 2.07 -4.66
N PRO A 59 -10.90 0.85 -5.25
CA PRO A 59 -9.73 -0.03 -5.40
C PRO A 59 -8.53 0.59 -6.13
N GLY A 60 -8.76 1.49 -7.09
CA GLY A 60 -7.67 2.19 -7.79
C GLY A 60 -6.89 3.13 -6.86
N LEU A 61 -7.59 3.88 -6.01
CA LEU A 61 -6.94 4.74 -5.01
C LEU A 61 -6.25 3.91 -3.93
N MET A 62 -6.87 2.80 -3.55
CA MET A 62 -6.28 1.86 -2.60
C MET A 62 -4.98 1.25 -3.12
N GLN A 63 -4.94 0.89 -4.41
CA GLN A 63 -3.73 0.40 -5.05
C GLN A 63 -2.61 1.45 -5.02
N LEU A 64 -2.92 2.74 -5.25
CA LEU A 64 -1.92 3.82 -5.15
C LEU A 64 -1.34 3.91 -3.74
N VAL A 65 -2.19 3.92 -2.71
CA VAL A 65 -1.74 3.94 -1.31
C VAL A 65 -0.83 2.76 -1.01
N LEU A 66 -1.21 1.57 -1.43
CA LEU A 66 -0.42 0.36 -1.19
C LEU A 66 0.88 0.32 -1.99
N GLY A 67 0.95 1.00 -3.15
CA GLY A 67 2.18 1.22 -3.87
C GLY A 67 3.13 2.15 -3.12
N TYR A 68 2.62 3.30 -2.62
CA TYR A 68 3.41 4.25 -1.85
C TYR A 68 3.91 3.67 -0.52
N LEU A 69 3.06 2.92 0.16
CA LEU A 69 3.31 2.38 1.50
C LEU A 69 3.67 0.90 1.50
N GLN A 70 4.06 0.35 0.34
CA GLN A 70 4.34 -1.09 0.19
C GLN A 70 5.34 -1.59 1.23
N LYS A 71 6.41 -0.82 1.47
CA LYS A 71 7.45 -1.16 2.44
C LYS A 71 6.96 -1.06 3.88
N ASP A 72 6.21 -0.01 4.17
CA ASP A 72 5.65 0.20 5.50
C ASP A 72 4.55 -0.80 5.85
N PHE A 73 3.92 -1.41 4.85
CA PHE A 73 2.86 -2.39 4.99
C PHE A 73 3.33 -3.83 4.78
N LEU A 74 3.57 -4.22 3.53
CA LEU A 74 3.82 -5.61 3.16
C LEU A 74 5.17 -6.10 3.67
N GLU A 75 6.25 -5.33 3.52
CA GLU A 75 7.58 -5.81 3.96
C GLU A 75 7.61 -6.04 5.48
N LYS A 76 7.00 -5.17 6.28
CA LYS A 76 6.90 -5.36 7.75
C LYS A 76 6.00 -6.53 8.15
N LEU A 77 4.99 -6.85 7.35
CA LEU A 77 4.11 -8.00 7.60
C LEU A 77 4.76 -9.33 7.23
N THR A 78 5.63 -9.33 6.22
CA THR A 78 6.19 -10.57 5.67
C THR A 78 7.59 -10.88 6.20
N TRP A 79 8.31 -9.90 6.76
CA TRP A 79 9.65 -10.08 7.31
C TRP A 79 9.92 -9.19 8.53
N ASP A 80 10.48 -9.79 9.57
CA ASP A 80 10.72 -9.16 10.88
C ASP A 80 12.16 -8.65 11.07
N GLY A 81 13.01 -8.75 10.05
CA GLY A 81 14.41 -8.34 10.13
C GLY A 81 15.37 -9.38 10.73
N SER A 82 14.87 -10.53 11.21
CA SER A 82 15.66 -11.48 12.00
C SER A 82 16.57 -12.40 11.17
N SER A 83 16.33 -12.49 9.86
CA SER A 83 16.98 -13.44 8.95
C SER A 83 17.35 -12.79 7.63
N GLU A 84 18.21 -13.41 6.83
CA GLU A 84 18.50 -12.92 5.48
C GLU A 84 17.22 -12.76 4.65
N ILE A 85 17.13 -11.71 3.84
CA ILE A 85 16.02 -11.51 2.90
C ILE A 85 16.17 -12.46 1.71
N TRP A 86 15.22 -13.38 1.53
CA TRP A 86 15.18 -14.34 0.42
C TRP A 86 14.33 -13.88 -0.76
N TYR A 87 13.42 -12.93 -0.52
CA TYR A 87 12.53 -12.38 -1.53
C TYR A 87 12.36 -10.86 -1.35
N TRP A 88 12.06 -10.17 -2.44
CA TRP A 88 11.78 -8.74 -2.50
C TRP A 88 10.40 -8.52 -3.11
N LEU A 89 9.54 -7.78 -2.43
CA LEU A 89 8.25 -7.36 -2.99
C LEU A 89 8.51 -6.12 -3.85
N ASP A 90 8.14 -6.19 -5.13
CA ASP A 90 8.47 -5.15 -6.10
C ASP A 90 7.33 -4.15 -6.27
N ASP A 91 6.17 -4.62 -6.71
CA ASP A 91 5.05 -3.75 -7.07
C ASP A 91 3.69 -4.40 -6.78
N VAL A 92 2.71 -3.59 -6.38
CA VAL A 92 1.31 -3.98 -6.22
C VAL A 92 0.56 -3.66 -7.52
N THR A 93 0.31 -4.71 -8.31
CA THR A 93 -0.31 -4.59 -9.63
C THR A 93 -1.83 -4.71 -9.62
N GLY A 94 -2.43 -5.10 -8.49
CA GLY A 94 -3.87 -5.21 -8.36
C GLY A 94 -4.32 -5.24 -6.90
N CYS A 95 -5.46 -4.61 -6.65
CA CYS A 95 -6.15 -4.57 -5.38
C CYS A 95 -7.64 -4.85 -5.62
N ASP A 96 -8.19 -5.84 -4.91
CA ASP A 96 -9.62 -6.09 -4.81
C ASP A 96 -9.99 -5.99 -3.33
N ALA A 97 -10.94 -5.12 -3.02
CA ALA A 97 -11.27 -4.75 -1.66
C ALA A 97 -12.79 -4.85 -1.44
N SER A 98 -13.13 -5.39 -0.28
CA SER A 98 -14.50 -5.50 0.24
C SER A 98 -14.50 -5.10 1.71
N ASP A 99 -15.67 -4.96 2.32
CA ASP A 99 -15.79 -4.64 3.75
C ASP A 99 -15.08 -5.66 4.66
N GLN A 100 -14.91 -6.90 4.21
CA GLN A 100 -14.38 -7.99 5.02
C GLN A 100 -12.94 -8.38 4.67
N LEU A 101 -12.59 -8.36 3.39
CA LEU A 101 -11.32 -8.85 2.88
C LEU A 101 -10.74 -7.92 1.82
N VAL A 102 -9.42 -7.72 1.89
CA VAL A 102 -8.61 -7.13 0.84
C VAL A 102 -7.67 -8.17 0.26
N ARG A 103 -7.63 -8.25 -1.07
CA ARG A 103 -6.73 -9.10 -1.84
C ARG A 103 -5.79 -8.23 -2.66
N LEU A 104 -4.50 -8.47 -2.50
CA LEU A 104 -3.44 -7.78 -3.21
C LEU A 104 -2.69 -8.76 -4.08
N SER A 105 -2.46 -8.38 -5.34
CA SER A 105 -1.64 -9.13 -6.27
C SER A 105 -0.52 -8.27 -6.80
N GLY A 106 0.67 -8.84 -6.92
CA GLY A 106 1.83 -8.06 -7.32
C GLY A 106 2.97 -8.90 -7.85
N VAL A 107 4.07 -8.22 -8.14
CA VAL A 107 5.32 -8.82 -8.59
C VAL A 107 6.28 -8.90 -7.41
N CYS A 108 6.97 -10.03 -7.28
CA CYS A 108 8.07 -10.17 -6.36
C CYS A 108 9.24 -10.90 -7.03
N TYR A 109 10.40 -10.81 -6.41
CA TYR A 109 11.62 -11.48 -6.86
C TYR A 109 12.20 -12.31 -5.73
N SER A 110 12.79 -13.47 -6.05
CA SER A 110 13.48 -14.30 -5.07
C SER A 110 14.91 -14.64 -5.51
N LYS A 111 15.76 -14.99 -4.54
CA LYS A 111 17.03 -15.68 -4.83
C LYS A 111 16.72 -17.14 -5.17
N ARG A 112 17.46 -17.70 -6.12
CA ARG A 112 17.39 -19.14 -6.45
C ARG A 112 17.99 -19.98 -5.33
#